data_AF-A0A3A6NKH2-F1
#
_entry.id   AF-A0A3A6NKH2-F1
#
_cell.length_a   1.000
_cell.length_b   1.000
_cell.length_c   1.000
_cell.angle_alpha   90.00
_cell.angle_beta   90.00
_cell.angle_gamma   90.00
#
_symmetry.space_group_name_H-M   'P 1'
#
loop_
_entity.id
_entity.type
_entity.pdbx_description
1 polymer ?
#
loop_
_entity_poly.entity_id
_entity_poly.type
_entity_poly.pdbx_seq_one_letter_code
_entity_poly.pdbx_strand_id
1 'polypeptide(L)'
;MLKINHDHKYLLHNIDKDRPANYDYIRYILRFVKHDLQLKKLHPHMFRHTTATTLVEAGADIASVMHILGHRNIKTTERYLHVSTKHVKKTYQDRINKLDQLWSRSFIEAE
;
A
#
# COMPACT_ATOMS: atom_id res chain seq x y z
N MET A 1 -7.13 -17.67 -20.28
CA MET A 1 -7.46 -16.23 -20.18
C MET A 1 -8.95 -16.12 -19.84
N LEU A 2 -9.33 -15.43 -18.77
CA LEU A 2 -10.73 -15.30 -18.35
C LEU A 2 -11.51 -14.47 -19.38
N LYS A 3 -12.59 -15.01 -19.94
CA LYS A 3 -13.51 -14.27 -20.81
C LYS A 3 -14.43 -13.43 -19.91
N ILE A 4 -14.35 -12.12 -20.02
CA ILE A 4 -15.15 -11.19 -19.21
C ILE A 4 -16.34 -10.73 -20.04
N ASN A 5 -17.55 -10.97 -19.54
CA ASN A 5 -18.75 -10.34 -20.08
C ASN A 5 -18.84 -8.92 -19.49
N HIS A 6 -19.07 -7.90 -20.32
CA HIS A 6 -19.24 -6.52 -19.87
C HIS A 6 -20.72 -6.09 -19.83
N ASP A 7 -21.65 -6.91 -20.32
CA ASP A 7 -23.08 -6.65 -20.32
C ASP A 7 -23.72 -7.01 -18.97
N HIS A 8 -23.36 -6.24 -17.94
CA HIS A 8 -23.92 -6.37 -16.60
C HIS A 8 -23.77 -5.05 -15.83
N LYS A 9 -24.63 -4.82 -14.83
CA LYS A 9 -24.64 -3.58 -14.04
C LYS A 9 -23.60 -3.49 -12.92
N TYR A 10 -22.83 -4.55 -12.65
CA TYR A 10 -21.98 -4.63 -11.45
C TYR A 10 -20.54 -4.20 -11.73
N LEU A 11 -19.94 -3.40 -10.83
CA LEU A 11 -18.51 -3.04 -10.91
C LEU A 11 -17.61 -4.27 -10.80
N LEU A 12 -17.92 -5.15 -9.83
CA LEU A 12 -17.30 -6.45 -9.68
C LEU A 12 -18.39 -7.50 -9.90
N HIS A 13 -18.28 -8.26 -10.98
CA HIS A 13 -19.28 -9.22 -11.43
C HIS A 13 -18.79 -10.65 -11.28
N ASN A 14 -19.71 -11.55 -10.95
CA ASN A 14 -19.48 -12.98 -10.97
C ASN A 14 -19.79 -13.54 -12.37
N ILE A 15 -18.74 -13.89 -13.10
CA ILE A 15 -18.83 -14.31 -14.51
C ILE A 15 -19.60 -15.65 -14.64
N ASP A 16 -19.60 -16.48 -13.60
CA ASP A 16 -20.27 -17.79 -13.62
C ASP A 16 -21.76 -17.71 -13.29
N LYS A 17 -22.15 -16.69 -12.51
CA LYS A 17 -23.51 -16.52 -11.99
C LYS A 17 -23.81 -15.04 -12.07
N ASP A 18 -24.56 -14.58 -13.07
CA ASP A 18 -24.88 -13.17 -13.34
C ASP A 18 -25.40 -12.41 -12.10
N ARG A 19 -24.48 -11.96 -11.27
CA ARG A 19 -24.70 -11.43 -9.92
C ARG A 19 -23.44 -10.70 -9.47
N PRO A 20 -23.52 -9.83 -8.45
CA PRO A 20 -22.33 -9.15 -7.95
C PRO A 20 -21.33 -10.15 -7.35
N ALA A 21 -20.05 -9.87 -7.52
CA ALA A 21 -18.99 -10.64 -6.90
C ALA A 21 -19.10 -10.53 -5.37
N ASN A 22 -19.24 -11.68 -4.70
CA ASN A 22 -19.20 -11.76 -3.25
C ASN A 22 -17.79 -12.12 -2.76
N TYR A 23 -17.60 -12.08 -1.45
CA TYR A 23 -16.30 -12.34 -0.84
C TYR A 23 -15.70 -13.70 -1.21
N ASP A 24 -16.52 -14.75 -1.24
CA ASP A 24 -16.07 -16.11 -1.57
C ASP A 24 -15.66 -16.22 -3.04
N TYR A 25 -16.35 -15.53 -3.93
CA TYR A 25 -16.01 -15.47 -5.34
C TYR A 25 -14.69 -14.73 -5.57
N ILE A 26 -14.48 -13.60 -4.89
CA ILE A 26 -13.20 -12.89 -4.93
C ILE A 26 -12.07 -13.80 -4.42
N ARG A 27 -12.29 -14.52 -3.31
CA ARG A 27 -11.32 -15.51 -2.81
C ARG A 27 -11.07 -16.63 -3.80
N TYR A 28 -12.11 -17.11 -4.49
CA TYR A 28 -11.99 -18.11 -5.54
C TYR A 28 -11.08 -17.62 -6.66
N ILE A 29 -11.34 -16.42 -7.23
CA ILE A 29 -10.48 -15.82 -8.26
C ILE A 29 -9.04 -15.69 -7.78
N LEU A 30 -8.83 -15.18 -6.56
CA LEU A 30 -7.48 -15.00 -6.01
C LEU A 30 -6.72 -16.33 -5.86
N ARG A 31 -7.40 -17.48 -5.71
CA ARG A 31 -6.71 -18.79 -5.72
C ARG A 31 -6.14 -19.13 -7.10
N PHE A 32 -6.85 -18.85 -8.18
CA PHE A 32 -6.33 -19.04 -9.54
C PHE A 32 -5.15 -18.13 -9.80
N VAL A 33 -5.31 -16.83 -9.51
CA VAL A 33 -4.22 -15.85 -9.66
C VAL A 33 -2.99 -16.25 -8.85
N LYS A 34 -3.18 -16.72 -7.60
CA LYS A 34 -2.08 -17.22 -6.77
C LYS A 34 -1.32 -18.37 -7.43
N HIS A 35 -2.06 -19.32 -8.01
CA HIS A 35 -1.50 -20.49 -8.66
C HIS A 35 -0.75 -20.10 -9.96
N ASP A 36 -1.39 -19.32 -10.82
CA ASP A 36 -0.84 -18.89 -12.11
C ASP A 36 0.43 -18.06 -11.95
N LEU A 37 0.48 -17.20 -10.92
CA LEU A 37 1.66 -16.40 -10.57
C LEU A 37 2.63 -17.11 -9.61
N GLN A 38 2.39 -18.38 -9.26
CA GLN A 38 3.22 -19.20 -8.36
C GLN A 38 3.53 -18.52 -7.01
N LEU A 39 2.57 -17.77 -6.47
CA LEU A 39 2.75 -17.03 -5.22
C LEU A 39 2.55 -17.93 -4.00
N LYS A 40 3.42 -17.80 -2.99
CA LYS A 40 3.29 -18.56 -1.72
C LYS A 40 2.00 -18.20 -0.95
N LYS A 41 1.62 -16.93 -0.93
CA LYS A 41 0.43 -16.41 -0.23
C LYS A 41 -0.21 -15.27 -1.04
N LEU A 42 -1.53 -15.29 -1.16
CA LEU A 42 -2.33 -14.22 -1.75
C LEU A 42 -3.73 -14.24 -1.12
N HIS A 43 -4.14 -13.15 -0.49
CA HIS A 43 -5.48 -12.97 0.06
C HIS A 43 -5.83 -11.47 0.15
N PRO A 44 -7.12 -11.09 0.26
CA PRO A 44 -7.54 -9.68 0.18
C PRO A 44 -6.79 -8.72 1.11
N HIS A 45 -6.54 -9.11 2.37
CA HIS A 45 -5.81 -8.24 3.31
C HIS A 45 -4.36 -7.93 2.91
N MET A 46 -3.73 -8.71 2.02
CA MET A 46 -2.37 -8.41 1.55
C MET A 46 -2.34 -7.14 0.72
N PHE A 47 -3.30 -6.93 -0.18
CA PHE A 47 -3.39 -5.70 -0.96
C PHE A 47 -3.52 -4.46 -0.07
N ARG A 48 -4.32 -4.58 1.00
CA ARG A 48 -4.48 -3.53 2.01
C ARG A 48 -3.18 -3.23 2.75
N HIS A 49 -2.44 -4.27 3.14
CA HIS A 49 -1.14 -4.12 3.78
C HIS A 49 -0.11 -3.49 2.85
N THR A 50 0.00 -3.96 1.61
CA THR A 50 0.91 -3.39 0.61
C THR A 50 0.60 -1.92 0.37
N THR A 51 -0.67 -1.59 0.14
CA THR A 51 -1.10 -0.18 -0.07
C THR A 51 -0.73 0.70 1.12
N ALA A 52 -1.02 0.25 2.34
CA ALA A 52 -0.69 1.00 3.55
C ALA A 52 0.81 1.22 3.71
N THR A 53 1.62 0.16 3.58
CA THR A 53 3.07 0.24 3.69
C THR A 53 3.65 1.16 2.63
N THR A 54 3.23 1.01 1.36
CA THR A 54 3.71 1.85 0.25
C THR A 54 3.38 3.32 0.47
N LEU A 55 2.18 3.65 0.96
CA LEU A 55 1.82 5.05 1.25
C LEU A 55 2.67 5.63 2.38
N VAL A 56 2.88 4.88 3.47
CA VAL A 56 3.73 5.33 4.59
C VAL A 56 5.19 5.46 4.17
N GLU A 57 5.71 4.54 3.35
CA GLU A 57 7.08 4.60 2.81
C GLU A 57 7.27 5.79 1.87
N ALA A 58 6.22 6.19 1.14
CA ALA A 58 6.19 7.40 0.32
C ALA A 58 6.05 8.69 1.15
N GLY A 59 5.97 8.60 2.48
CA GLY A 59 5.89 9.74 3.39
C GLY A 59 4.48 10.24 3.68
N ALA A 60 3.44 9.50 3.31
CA ALA A 60 2.08 9.82 3.72
C ALA A 60 1.94 9.68 5.25
N ASP A 61 1.24 10.63 5.86
CA ASP A 61 0.99 10.56 7.30
C ASP A 61 0.06 9.39 7.65
N ILE A 62 0.30 8.79 8.82
CA ILE A 62 -0.44 7.59 9.25
C ILE A 62 -1.94 7.87 9.38
N ALA A 63 -2.34 9.07 9.79
CA ALA A 63 -3.76 9.40 9.97
C ALA A 63 -4.50 9.42 8.62
N SER A 64 -3.90 10.00 7.58
CA SER A 64 -4.41 9.97 6.21
C SER A 64 -4.46 8.55 5.66
N VAL A 65 -3.43 7.74 5.89
CA VAL A 65 -3.43 6.32 5.47
C VAL A 65 -4.55 5.55 6.15
N MET A 66 -4.78 5.77 7.45
CA MET A 66 -5.89 5.15 8.17
C MET A 66 -7.25 5.58 7.64
N HIS A 67 -7.40 6.86 7.31
CA HIS A 67 -8.62 7.41 6.74
C HIS A 67 -8.94 6.80 5.37
N ILE A 68 -7.96 6.74 4.46
CA ILE A 68 -8.08 6.13 3.13
C ILE A 68 -8.48 4.66 3.22
N LEU A 69 -7.95 3.94 4.21
CA LEU A 69 -8.26 2.53 4.39
C LEU A 69 -9.61 2.32 5.11
N GLY A 70 -10.15 3.31 5.83
CA GLY A 70 -11.44 3.20 6.50
C GLY A 70 -11.44 2.32 7.75
N HIS A 71 -10.31 2.22 8.46
CA HIS A 71 -10.25 1.49 9.73
C HIS A 71 -10.78 2.32 10.90
N ARG A 72 -11.73 1.78 11.69
CA ARG A 72 -12.13 2.34 13.01
C ARG A 72 -11.23 1.88 14.17
N ASN A 73 -10.34 0.91 13.98
CA ASN A 73 -9.62 0.24 15.08
C ASN A 73 -8.09 0.33 14.94
N ILE A 74 -7.46 0.98 15.92
CA ILE A 74 -6.02 1.34 16.00
C ILE A 74 -5.07 0.13 16.13
N LYS A 75 -5.56 -1.04 16.55
CA LYS A 75 -4.72 -2.24 16.79
C LYS A 75 -4.01 -2.80 15.55
N THR A 76 -4.37 -2.41 14.32
CA THR A 76 -3.61 -2.79 13.10
C THR A 76 -2.67 -1.70 12.60
N THR A 77 -2.69 -0.51 13.21
CA THR A 77 -1.85 0.64 12.84
C THR A 77 -0.46 0.58 13.49
N GLU A 78 -0.30 -0.12 14.61
CA GLU A 78 1.01 -0.34 15.26
C GLU A 78 2.06 -0.91 14.30
N ARG A 79 1.63 -1.80 13.39
CA ARG A 79 2.50 -2.32 12.35
C ARG A 79 3.04 -1.22 11.41
N TYR A 80 2.24 -0.19 11.13
CA TYR A 80 2.63 0.94 10.30
C TYR A 80 3.41 2.01 11.06
N LEU A 81 3.23 2.11 12.38
CA LEU A 81 4.04 2.99 13.24
C LEU A 81 5.52 2.64 13.12
N HIS A 82 5.90 1.35 13.16
CA HIS A 82 7.30 0.92 12.97
C HIS A 82 7.88 1.31 11.61
N VAL A 83 7.08 1.29 10.54
CA VAL A 83 7.51 1.71 9.20
C VAL A 83 7.72 3.22 9.16
N SER A 84 6.79 3.98 9.74
CA SER A 84 6.89 5.44 9.87
C SER A 84 8.11 5.84 10.68
N THR A 85 8.41 5.22 11.83
CA THR A 85 9.61 5.56 12.63
C THR A 85 10.91 5.39 11.83
N LYS A 86 11.02 4.33 11.02
CA LYS A 86 12.17 4.13 10.12
C LYS A 86 12.23 5.22 9.05
N HIS A 87 11.10 5.56 8.44
CA HIS A 87 11.02 6.60 7.42
C HIS A 87 11.34 8.00 7.98
N VAL A 88 10.81 8.35 9.15
CA VAL A 88 11.09 9.62 9.84
C VAL A 88 12.58 9.74 10.16
N LYS A 89 13.20 8.68 10.72
CA LYS A 89 14.64 8.68 10.99
C LYS A 89 15.46 8.88 9.72
N LYS A 90 15.10 8.19 8.63
CA LYS A 90 15.78 8.33 7.33
C LYS A 90 15.62 9.75 6.78
N THR A 91 14.39 10.27 6.72
CA THR A 91 14.10 11.61 6.21
C THR A 91 14.80 12.69 7.03
N TYR A 92 14.85 12.53 8.36
CA TYR A 92 15.59 13.42 9.24
C TYR A 92 17.09 13.41 8.90
N GLN A 93 17.69 12.22 8.79
CA GLN A 93 19.11 12.10 8.45
C GLN A 93 19.43 12.69 7.06
N ASP A 94 18.58 12.43 6.07
CA ASP A 94 18.74 12.98 4.72
C ASP A 94 18.68 14.51 4.72
N ARG A 95 17.81 15.11 5.55
CA ARG A 95 17.73 16.56 5.74
C ARG A 95 18.97 17.13 6.43
N ILE A 96 19.46 16.49 7.49
CA ILE A 96 20.71 16.89 8.18
C ILE A 96 21.89 16.86 7.20
N ASN A 97 22.08 15.76 6.48
CA ASN A 97 23.17 15.62 5.51
C ASN A 97 23.10 16.71 4.41
N LYS A 98 21.88 17.05 3.96
CA LYS A 98 21.68 18.13 2.98
C LYS A 98 22.04 19.49 3.56
N LEU A 99 21.70 19.76 4.82
CA LEU A 99 22.08 21.00 5.50
C LEU A 99 23.61 21.09 5.68
N ASP A 100 24.27 20.00 6.09
CA ASP A 100 25.73 19.94 6.22
C ASP A 100 26.43 20.23 4.88
N GLN A 101 25.92 19.67 3.77
CA GLN A 101 26.45 19.97 2.44
C GLN A 101 26.26 21.44 2.03
N LEU A 102 25.09 22.01 2.32
CA LEU A 102 24.79 23.41 1.99
C LEU A 102 25.68 24.35 2.80
N TRP A 103 25.82 24.11 4.10
CA TRP A 103 26.72 24.89 4.96
C TRP A 103 28.17 24.75 4.54
N SER A 104 28.65 23.53 4.24
CA SER A 104 30.03 23.31 3.77
C SER A 104 30.34 24.04 2.46
N ARG A 105 29.38 24.14 1.53
CA ARG A 105 29.52 24.92 0.30
C ARG A 105 29.59 26.43 0.56
N SER A 106 28.76 26.94 1.46
CA SER A 106 28.76 28.36 1.83
C SER A 106 30.07 28.84 2.46
N PHE A 107 30.81 27.95 3.13
CA PHE A 107 32.14 28.27 3.67
C PHE A 107 33.25 28.26 2.62
N ILE A 108 33.13 27.47 1.54
CA ILE A 108 34.14 27.40 0.47
C ILE A 108 33.98 28.55 -0.55
N GLU A 109 32.75 29.04 -0.77
CA GLU A 109 32.48 30.16 -1.70
C GLU A 109 32.73 31.55 -1.08
N ALA A 110 33.07 31.62 0.21
CA ALA A 110 33.33 32.87 0.94
C ALA A 110 34.83 33.22 1.08
N GLU A 111 35.73 32.39 0.53
CA GLU A 111 37.16 32.66 0.32
C GLU A 111 37.45 32.97 -1.16
#